data_AF-A0A537WNJ5-F1
#
_entry.id   AF-A0A537WNJ5-F1
#
_cell.length_a   1.000
_cell.length_b   1.000
_cell.length_c   1.000
_cell.angle_alpha   90.00
_cell.angle_beta   90.00
_cell.angle_gamma   90.00
#
_symmetry.space_group_name_H-M   'P 1'
#
loop_
_entity.id
_entity.type
_entity.pdbx_description
1 polymer ?
#
loop_
_entity_poly.entity_id
_entity_poly.type
_entity_poly.pdbx_seq_one_letter_code
_entity_poly.pdbx_strand_id
1 'polypeptide(L)' 'MPDSATSTSDLEILTRLNRDYIRSVQNGDVRRFDEILAADFRCSNPDGSLLDRKGFLAQTARPVT' A
#
# COMPACT_ATOMS: atom_id res chain seq x y z
N MET A 1 27.06 0.15 -18.16
CA MET A 1 25.85 -0.33 -17.45
C MET A 1 24.69 0.56 -17.86
N PRO A 2 23.79 0.14 -18.78
CA PRO A 2 22.59 0.90 -19.11
C PRO A 2 21.43 0.36 -18.27
N ASP A 3 21.26 0.88 -17.06
CA ASP A 3 20.09 0.59 -16.21
C ASP A 3 19.55 1.84 -15.47
N SER A 4 20.25 2.98 -15.63
CA SER A 4 19.94 4.20 -14.89
C SER A 4 18.65 4.90 -15.33
N ALA A 5 18.20 4.72 -16.58
CA ALA A 5 16.98 5.35 -17.08
C ALA A 5 15.70 4.64 -16.57
N THR A 6 15.70 3.30 -16.54
CA THR A 6 14.63 2.48 -15.93
C THR A 6 14.55 2.73 -14.42
N SER A 7 15.69 2.90 -13.76
CA SER A 7 15.77 3.16 -12.32
C SER A 7 15.11 4.48 -11.90
N THR A 8 15.23 5.54 -12.71
CA THR A 8 14.57 6.83 -12.40
C THR A 8 13.05 6.73 -12.59
N SER A 9 12.56 6.06 -13.64
CA SER A 9 11.12 5.86 -13.83
C SER A 9 10.51 4.98 -12.74
N ASP A 10 11.20 3.92 -12.32
CA ASP A 10 10.73 3.01 -11.28
C ASP A 10 10.65 3.72 -9.92
N LEU A 11 11.63 4.56 -9.61
CA LEU A 11 11.62 5.37 -8.39
C LEU A 11 10.43 6.34 -8.35
N GLU A 12 10.12 7.00 -9.47
CA GLU A 12 8.95 7.89 -9.57
C GLU A 12 7.64 7.13 -9.38
N ILE A 13 7.51 5.94 -9.99
CA ILE A 13 6.35 5.06 -9.83
C ILE A 13 6.21 4.64 -8.36
N LEU A 14 7.28 4.15 -7.73
CA LEU A 14 7.26 3.73 -6.33
C LEU A 14 6.94 4.89 -5.38
N THR A 15 7.47 6.08 -5.65
CA THR A 15 7.17 7.29 -4.87
C THR A 15 5.69 7.65 -4.96
N ARG A 16 5.10 7.56 -6.16
CA ARG A 16 3.68 7.79 -6.36
C ARG A 16 2.83 6.73 -5.64
N LEU A 17 3.16 5.45 -5.79
CA LEU A 17 2.46 4.36 -5.13
C LEU A 17 2.49 4.48 -3.60
N ASN A 18 3.64 4.85 -3.03
CA ASN A 18 3.77 5.06 -1.59
C ASN A 18 2.90 6.24 -1.10
N ARG A 19 2.92 7.37 -1.80
CA ARG A 19 2.07 8.52 -1.47
C ARG A 19 0.58 8.16 -1.53
N ASP A 20 0.18 7.43 -2.57
CA ASP A 20 -1.20 6.96 -2.72
C ASP A 20 -1.58 5.99 -1.59
N TYR A 21 -0.68 5.09 -1.20
CA TYR A 21 -0.87 4.17 -0.07
C TYR A 21 -1.10 4.93 1.24
N ILE A 22 -0.21 5.86 1.62
CA ILE A 22 -0.33 6.62 2.87
C ILE A 22 -1.62 7.44 2.89
N ARG A 23 -1.95 8.12 1.78
CA ARG A 23 -3.20 8.88 1.68
C ARG A 23 -4.42 7.98 1.84
N SER A 24 -4.39 6.78 1.27
CA SER A 24 -5.50 5.82 1.37
C SER A 24 -5.67 5.32 2.80
N VAL A 25 -4.57 5.05 3.51
CA VAL A 25 -4.60 4.70 4.94
C VAL A 25 -5.22 5.83 5.78
N GLN A 26 -4.77 7.06 5.57
CA GLN A 26 -5.24 8.22 6.34
C GLN A 26 -6.72 8.54 6.14
N ASN A 27 -7.26 8.27 4.94
CA ASN A 27 -8.65 8.59 4.59
C ASN A 27 -9.58 7.37 4.56
N GLY A 28 -9.09 6.16 4.89
CA GLY A 28 -9.88 4.94 4.80
C GLY A 28 -10.32 4.58 3.38
N ASP A 29 -9.53 4.92 2.36
CA ASP A 29 -9.87 4.70 0.94
C ASP A 29 -9.67 3.24 0.52
N VAL A 30 -10.66 2.41 0.83
CA VAL A 30 -10.64 0.97 0.50
C VAL A 30 -10.59 0.74 -1.02
N ARG A 31 -11.20 1.62 -1.82
CA ARG A 31 -11.28 1.45 -3.28
C ARG A 31 -9.90 1.56 -3.92
N ARG A 32 -9.10 2.53 -3.47
CA ARG A 32 -7.74 2.71 -4.01
C ARG A 32 -6.86 1.48 -3.78
N PHE A 33 -7.06 0.77 -2.68
CA PHE A 33 -6.28 -0.45 -2.41
C PHE A 33 -6.57 -1.61 -3.35
N ASP A 34 -7.77 -1.71 -3.93
CA ASP A 34 -8.04 -2.75 -4.94
C ASP A 34 -7.21 -2.54 -6.22
N GLU A 35 -6.74 -1.31 -6.47
CA GLU A 35 -5.94 -0.96 -7.64
C GLU A 35 -4.43 -1.13 -7.40
N ILE A 36 -3.95 -0.93 -6.17
CA ILE A 36 -2.51 -0.86 -5.87
C ILE A 36 -1.99 -2.05 -5.07
N LEU A 37 -2.85 -2.83 -4.42
CA LEU A 37 -2.43 -4.00 -3.64
C LEU A 37 -2.54 -5.28 -4.47
N ALA A 38 -1.41 -5.99 -4.57
CA ALA A 38 -1.36 -7.31 -5.15
C ALA A 38 -2.29 -8.30 -4.42
N ALA A 39 -2.69 -9.36 -5.11
CA ALA A 39 -3.60 -10.37 -4.57
C ALA A 39 -3.02 -11.12 -3.35
N ASP A 40 -1.70 -11.23 -3.28
CA ASP A 40 -0.94 -11.90 -2.22
C ASP A 40 -0.39 -10.95 -1.15
N PHE A 41 -0.87 -9.69 -1.13
CA PHE A 41 -0.46 -8.69 -0.15
C PHE A 41 -0.62 -9.19 1.31
N ARG A 42 0.41 -8.90 2.11
CA ARG A 42 0.46 -9.16 3.56
C ARG A 42 0.88 -7.89 4.29
N CYS A 43 0.25 -7.65 5.44
CA CYS A 43 0.59 -6.57 6.35
C CYS A 43 0.83 -7.12 7.75
N SER A 44 1.85 -6.62 8.45
CA SER A 44 2.08 -6.94 9.86
C SER A 44 1.48 -5.86 10.75
N ASN A 45 0.78 -6.27 11.80
CA ASN A 45 0.44 -5.40 12.92
C ASN A 45 1.67 -5.10 13.79
N PRO A 46 1.59 -4.10 14.69
CA PRO A 46 2.69 -3.79 15.61
C PRO A 46 3.10 -4.94 16.54
N ASP A 47 2.19 -5.89 16.79
CA ASP A 47 2.44 -7.11 17.58
C ASP A 47 3.09 -8.25 16.78
N GLY A 48 3.37 -8.03 15.49
CA GLY A 48 3.94 -9.02 14.58
C GLY A 48 2.93 -10.00 13.96
N SER A 49 1.64 -9.91 14.31
CA SER A 49 0.61 -10.71 13.64
C SER A 49 0.44 -10.27 12.18
N LEU A 50 0.21 -11.24 11.29
CA LEU A 50 0.06 -10.99 9.85
C LEU A 50 -1.41 -10.97 9.44
N LEU A 51 -1.78 -9.97 8.66
CA LEU A 51 -3.05 -9.82 7.98
C LEU A 51 -2.88 -10.11 6.49
N ASP A 52 -3.89 -10.76 5.92
CA ASP A 52 -4.07 -10.77 4.47
C ASP A 52 -4.70 -9.46 4.00
N ARG A 53 -4.75 -9.28 2.67
CA ARG A 53 -5.36 -8.10 2.04
C ARG A 53 -6.76 -7.81 2.58
N LYS A 54 -7.62 -8.83 2.71
CA LYS A 54 -9.00 -8.64 3.15
C LYS A 54 -9.07 -8.15 4.60
N GLY A 55 -8.25 -8.72 5.49
CA GLY A 55 -8.14 -8.30 6.89
C GLY A 55 -7.64 -6.86 7.01
N PHE A 56 -6.61 -6.50 6.23
CA PHE A 56 -6.10 -5.14 6.17
C PHE A 56 -7.18 -4.13 5.74
N LEU A 57 -7.90 -4.39 4.63
CA LEU A 57 -8.96 -3.49 4.16
C LEU A 57 -10.06 -3.28 5.20
N ALA A 58 -10.47 -4.35 5.89
CA ALA A 58 -11.48 -4.28 6.94
C ALA A 58 -11.02 -3.47 8.17
N GLN A 59 -9.72 -3.42 8.43
CA GLN A 59 -9.14 -2.59 9.49
C GLN A 59 -9.03 -1.13 9.05
N THR A 60 -8.51 -0.84 7.86
CA THR A 60 -8.33 0.52 7.33
C THR A 60 -9.65 1.24 7.08
N ALA A 61 -10.74 0.51 6.84
CA ALA A 61 -12.08 1.08 6.75
C ALA A 61 -12.59 1.69 8.07
N ARG A 62 -11.94 1.38 9.21
CA ARG A 62 -12.35 1.87 10.52
C ARG A 62 -11.72 3.24 10.79
N PRO A 63 -12.46 4.20 11.34
CA PRO A 63 -11.89 5.46 11.80
C PRO A 63 -10.80 5.20 12.85
N VAL A 64 -9.66 5.87 12.71
CA VAL A 64 -8.66 5.97 13.79
C VAL A 64 -9.16 7.00 14.81
N THR A 65 -9.38 6.54 16.04
CA THR A 65 -9.72 7.37 17.22
C THR A 65 -8.48 7.79 17.97
#